data_AF-A0A7W0Y7D3-F1
#
_entry.id   AF-A0A7W0Y7D3-F1
#
_cell.length_a   1.000
_cell.length_b   1.000
_cell.length_c   1.000
_cell.angle_alpha   90.00
_cell.angle_beta   90.00
_cell.angle_gamma   90.00
#
_symmetry.space_group_name_H-M   'P 1'
#
loop_
_entity.id
_entity.type
_entity.pdbx_description
1 polymer ?
#
loop_
_entity_poly.entity_id
_entity_poly.type
_entity_poly.pdbx_seq_one_letter_code
_entity_poly.pdbx_strand_id
1 'polypeptide(L)'
;MLRSWGTAIFVAVFAFYLFTSSREPAWGDARGMWEVADQLATHQRIEISTRWPEDIPPGRNGKYYGIAPLGPSLIHIPGVGLAQLAHAAAPRYDVLFRPLATHVG
;
A
#
# COMPACT_ATOMS: atom_id res chain seq x y z
N MET A 1 28.68 -6.26 23.03
CA MET A 1 28.34 -7.50 22.29
C MET A 1 26.84 -7.80 22.20
N LEU A 2 26.01 -7.59 23.25
CA LEU A 2 24.55 -7.83 23.19
C LEU A 2 23.79 -7.08 22.07
N ARG A 3 24.25 -5.89 21.67
CA ARG A 3 23.59 -5.07 20.64
C ARG A 3 23.55 -5.71 19.25
N SER A 4 24.55 -6.55 18.93
CA SER A 4 24.65 -7.22 17.61
C SER A 4 23.66 -8.37 17.44
N TRP A 5 23.41 -9.12 18.52
CA TRP A 5 22.47 -10.25 18.52
C TRP A 5 21.03 -9.79 18.41
N GLY A 6 20.67 -8.70 19.11
CA GLY A 6 19.33 -8.11 19.01
C GLY A 6 19.00 -7.69 17.58
N THR A 7 19.95 -7.02 16.89
CA THR A 7 19.79 -6.65 15.48
C THR A 7 19.68 -7.88 14.57
N ALA A 8 20.51 -8.91 14.78
CA ALA A 8 20.47 -10.12 13.98
C ALA A 8 19.12 -10.87 14.11
N ILE A 9 18.61 -10.97 15.34
CA ILE A 9 17.29 -11.58 15.61
C ILE A 9 16.18 -10.75 14.96
N PHE A 10 16.21 -9.43 15.13
CA PHE A 10 15.24 -8.54 14.49
C PHE A 10 15.23 -8.71 12.97
N VAL A 11 16.39 -8.68 12.33
CA VAL A 11 16.51 -8.85 10.88
C VAL A 11 16.01 -10.22 10.44
N ALA A 12 16.34 -11.29 11.18
CA ALA A 12 15.89 -12.64 10.85
C ALA A 12 14.37 -12.79 10.95
N VAL A 13 13.76 -12.30 12.04
CA VAL A 13 12.31 -12.32 12.24
C VAL A 13 11.61 -11.43 11.23
N PHE A 14 12.13 -10.24 10.97
CA PHE A 14 11.60 -9.32 9.97
C PHE A 14 11.65 -9.94 8.57
N ALA A 15 12.79 -10.49 8.16
CA ALA A 15 12.93 -11.16 6.87
C ALA A 15 11.99 -12.37 6.76
N PHE A 16 11.87 -13.20 7.81
CA PHE A 16 10.94 -14.32 7.83
C PHE A 16 9.48 -13.86 7.72
N TYR A 17 9.12 -12.79 8.44
CA TYR A 17 7.81 -12.17 8.32
C TYR A 17 7.57 -11.67 6.89
N LEU A 18 8.53 -10.99 6.25
CA LEU A 18 8.39 -10.57 4.85
C LEU A 18 8.23 -11.75 3.89
N PHE A 19 8.92 -12.87 4.14
CA PHE A 19 8.82 -14.07 3.30
C PHE A 19 7.49 -14.81 3.45
N THR A 20 6.88 -14.74 4.64
CA THR A 20 5.66 -15.49 4.99
C THR A 20 4.39 -14.65 5.00
N SER A 21 4.49 -13.32 5.06
CA SER A 21 3.34 -12.42 4.93
C SER A 21 2.71 -12.54 3.55
N SER A 22 1.39 -12.31 3.47
CA SER A 22 0.65 -12.40 2.20
C SER A 22 1.29 -11.50 1.13
N ARG A 23 1.48 -12.08 -0.07
CA ARG A 23 1.89 -11.33 -1.27
C ARG A 23 0.71 -10.64 -1.95
N GLU A 24 -0.46 -10.71 -1.34
CA GLU A 24 -1.64 -10.01 -1.85
C GLU A 24 -1.58 -8.55 -1.41
N PRO A 25 -1.76 -7.60 -2.34
CA PRO A 25 -2.01 -6.22 -1.98
C PRO A 25 -3.24 -6.12 -1.08
N ALA A 26 -3.35 -5.02 -0.33
CA ALA A 26 -4.56 -4.68 0.39
C ALA A 26 -5.81 -4.91 -0.49
N TRP A 27 -6.81 -5.62 0.06
CA TRP A 27 -8.04 -5.99 -0.61
C TRP A 27 -9.25 -5.31 0.03
N GLY A 28 -10.40 -5.35 -0.66
CA GLY A 28 -11.65 -4.76 -0.18
C GLY A 28 -11.52 -3.26 0.08
N ASP A 29 -11.99 -2.80 1.24
CA ASP A 29 -11.99 -1.37 1.58
C ASP A 29 -10.57 -0.78 1.65
N ALA A 30 -9.61 -1.57 2.16
CA ALA A 30 -8.21 -1.16 2.24
C ALA A 30 -7.59 -0.95 0.86
N ARG A 31 -8.06 -1.69 -0.17
CA ARG A 31 -7.62 -1.48 -1.56
C ARG A 31 -7.97 -0.07 -2.04
N GLY A 32 -9.23 0.32 -1.86
CA GLY A 32 -9.72 1.63 -2.25
C GLY A 32 -8.99 2.75 -1.50
N MET A 33 -8.77 2.58 -0.20
CA MET A 33 -8.03 3.55 0.62
C MET A 33 -6.58 3.74 0.15
N TRP A 34 -5.89 2.64 -0.15
CA TRP A 34 -4.54 2.68 -0.73
C TRP A 34 -4.51 3.40 -2.08
N GLU A 35 -5.46 3.10 -2.97
CA GLU A 35 -5.52 3.72 -4.30
C GLU A 35 -5.79 5.22 -4.22
N VAL A 36 -6.62 5.68 -3.27
CA VAL A 36 -6.81 7.11 -3.03
C VAL A 36 -5.49 7.73 -2.55
N ALA A 37 -4.77 7.09 -1.64
CA ALA A 37 -3.48 7.58 -1.16
C ALA A 37 -2.46 7.72 -2.30
N ASP A 38 -2.38 6.72 -3.18
CA ASP A 38 -1.48 6.71 -4.34
C ASP A 38 -1.85 7.81 -5.36
N GLN A 39 -3.14 7.97 -5.67
CA GLN A 39 -3.64 9.02 -6.55
C GLN A 39 -3.46 10.42 -5.95
N LEU A 40 -3.59 10.56 -4.63
CA LEU A 40 -3.40 11.82 -3.94
C LEU A 40 -1.92 12.23 -3.96
N ALA A 41 -1.03 11.29 -3.63
CA ALA A 41 0.41 11.51 -3.61
C ALA A 41 0.99 11.78 -5.01
N THR A 42 0.47 11.09 -6.05
CA THR A 42 1.06 11.12 -7.39
C THR A 42 0.38 12.11 -8.33
N HIS A 43 -0.93 12.30 -8.20
CA HIS A 43 -1.75 13.01 -9.19
C HIS A 43 -2.62 14.11 -8.60
N GLN A 44 -2.64 14.29 -7.27
CA GLN A 44 -3.58 15.18 -6.57
C GLN A 44 -5.05 14.84 -6.86
N ARG A 45 -5.34 13.53 -6.93
CA ARG A 45 -6.68 12.99 -7.22
C ARG A 45 -7.13 12.02 -6.15
N ILE A 46 -8.41 11.68 -6.17
CA ILE A 46 -9.04 10.79 -5.18
C ILE A 46 -9.90 9.69 -5.82
N GLU A 47 -9.84 9.55 -7.14
CA GLU A 47 -10.46 8.43 -7.83
C GLU A 47 -9.75 7.12 -7.47
N ILE A 48 -10.46 6.01 -7.58
CA ILE A 48 -9.90 4.66 -7.47
C ILE A 48 -10.04 3.93 -8.80
N SER A 49 -9.10 3.04 -9.09
CA SER A 49 -9.13 2.21 -10.30
C SER A 49 -9.97 0.95 -10.09
N THR A 50 -9.96 0.41 -8.87
CA THR A 50 -10.82 -0.71 -8.49
C THR A 50 -12.24 -0.22 -8.26
N ARG A 51 -13.21 -0.82 -8.95
CA ARG A 51 -14.63 -0.64 -8.63
C ARG A 51 -14.95 -1.42 -7.36
N TRP A 52 -14.97 -0.74 -6.22
CA TRP A 52 -15.27 -1.33 -4.93
C TRP A 52 -16.14 -0.38 -4.07
N PRO A 53 -17.24 -0.87 -3.47
CA PRO A 53 -17.88 -2.18 -3.70
C PRO A 53 -18.29 -2.40 -5.17
N GLU A 54 -18.51 -3.64 -5.59
CA GLU A 54 -18.70 -4.00 -7.01
C GLU A 54 -19.92 -3.31 -7.66
N ASP A 55 -20.91 -2.96 -6.86
CA ASP A 55 -22.15 -2.30 -7.26
C ASP A 55 -22.07 -0.77 -7.22
N ILE A 56 -20.94 -0.19 -6.77
CA ILE A 56 -20.81 1.27 -6.66
C ILE A 56 -21.09 1.93 -8.03
N PRO A 57 -21.97 2.96 -8.09
CA PRO A 57 -22.24 3.65 -9.34
C PRO A 57 -21.01 4.47 -9.75
N PRO A 58 -20.75 4.61 -11.07
CA PRO A 58 -19.72 5.53 -11.53
C PRO A 58 -20.08 6.97 -11.15
N GLY A 59 -19.08 7.71 -10.67
CA GLY A 59 -19.18 9.12 -10.37
C GLY A 59 -18.87 9.99 -11.60
N ARG A 60 -18.36 11.20 -11.33
CA ARG A 60 -18.06 12.19 -12.36
C ARG A 60 -17.12 11.61 -13.44
N ASN A 61 -17.48 11.83 -14.71
CA ASN A 61 -16.72 11.37 -15.88
C ASN A 61 -16.45 9.85 -15.91
N GLY A 62 -17.33 9.04 -15.30
CA GLY A 62 -17.17 7.58 -15.28
C GLY A 62 -16.15 7.07 -14.26
N LYS A 63 -15.61 7.94 -13.40
CA LYS A 63 -14.61 7.57 -12.37
C LYS A 63 -15.26 6.93 -11.15
N TYR A 64 -14.53 6.05 -10.46
CA TYR A 64 -14.96 5.48 -9.19
C TYR A 64 -14.32 6.21 -8.02
N TYR A 65 -15.04 6.26 -6.90
CA TYR A 65 -14.61 6.94 -5.68
C TYR A 65 -14.87 6.02 -4.49
N GLY A 66 -13.87 5.84 -3.61
CA GLY A 66 -14.03 4.98 -2.44
C GLY A 66 -15.07 5.52 -1.45
N ILE A 67 -15.66 4.61 -0.68
CA ILE A 67 -16.55 4.96 0.43
C ILE A 67 -15.67 5.50 1.58
N ALA A 68 -15.88 6.76 1.97
CA ALA A 68 -15.06 7.49 2.97
C ALA A 68 -13.55 7.59 2.64
N PRO A 69 -13.17 8.22 1.50
CA PRO A 69 -11.87 8.00 0.87
C PRO A 69 -10.73 8.86 1.42
N LEU A 70 -10.96 9.79 2.36
CA LEU A 70 -9.90 10.74 2.74
C LEU A 70 -9.21 10.36 4.04
N GLY A 71 -9.91 10.42 5.18
CA GLY A 71 -9.30 10.21 6.51
C GLY A 71 -8.51 8.90 6.62
N PRO A 72 -9.11 7.73 6.36
CA PRO A 72 -8.42 6.46 6.40
C PRO A 72 -7.29 6.33 5.36
N SER A 73 -7.46 6.91 4.17
CA SER A 73 -6.46 6.84 3.11
C SER A 73 -5.19 7.63 3.41
N LEU A 74 -5.27 8.71 4.20
CA LEU A 74 -4.08 9.46 4.61
C LEU A 74 -3.10 8.59 5.41
N ILE A 75 -3.59 7.59 6.14
CA ILE A 75 -2.77 6.64 6.89
C ILE A 75 -1.86 5.86 5.93
N HIS A 76 -2.28 5.60 4.70
CA HIS A 76 -1.49 4.84 3.72
C HIS A 76 -0.41 5.64 2.98
N ILE A 77 -0.34 6.98 3.14
CA ILE A 77 0.65 7.82 2.44
C ILE A 77 2.10 7.39 2.70
N PRO A 78 2.54 7.06 3.94
CA PRO A 78 3.89 6.59 4.19
C PRO A 78 4.20 5.29 3.43
N GLY A 79 3.24 4.36 3.40
CA GLY A 79 3.35 3.14 2.62
C GLY A 79 3.52 3.45 1.12
N VAL A 80 2.72 4.37 0.57
CA VAL A 80 2.82 4.79 -0.84
C VAL A 80 4.22 5.33 -1.13
N GLY A 81 4.76 6.19 -0.25
CA GLY A 81 6.12 6.69 -0.36
C GLY A 81 7.16 5.57 -0.37
N LEU A 82 7.02 4.57 0.52
CA LEU A 82 7.91 3.40 0.53
C LEU A 82 7.80 2.60 -0.77
N ALA A 83 6.59 2.40 -1.30
CA ALA A 83 6.39 1.71 -2.57
C ALA A 83 7.07 2.45 -3.73
N GLN A 84 6.94 3.78 -3.80
CA GLN A 84 7.57 4.61 -4.82
C GLN A 84 9.10 4.60 -4.72
N LEU A 85 9.65 4.71 -3.51
CA LEU A 85 11.08 4.64 -3.27
C LEU A 85 11.65 3.25 -3.63
N ALA A 86 10.95 2.18 -3.25
CA ALA A 86 11.33 0.82 -3.59
C ALA A 86 11.30 0.61 -5.12
N HIS A 87 10.26 1.11 -5.79
CA HIS A 87 10.15 1.07 -7.24
C HIS A 87 11.29 1.82 -7.93
N ALA A 88 11.64 3.01 -7.44
CA ALA A 88 12.74 3.80 -7.98
C ALA A 88 14.11 3.14 -7.77
N ALA A 89 14.32 2.49 -6.62
CA ALA A 89 15.60 1.87 -6.26
C ALA A 89 15.80 0.49 -6.90
N ALA A 90 14.75 -0.32 -6.97
CA ALA A 90 14.84 -1.71 -7.37
C ALA A 90 13.52 -2.25 -7.99
N PRO A 91 13.11 -1.75 -9.18
CA PRO A 91 11.80 -2.02 -9.78
C PRO A 91 11.56 -3.51 -10.06
N ARG A 92 12.63 -4.29 -10.24
CA ARG A 92 12.56 -5.75 -10.43
C ARG A 92 11.88 -6.48 -9.26
N TYR A 93 11.88 -5.89 -8.08
CA TYR A 93 11.37 -6.52 -6.86
C TYR A 93 10.02 -5.95 -6.40
N ASP A 94 9.35 -5.15 -7.21
CA ASP A 94 8.03 -4.58 -6.91
C ASP A 94 7.02 -5.62 -6.44
N VAL A 95 7.04 -6.81 -7.04
CA VAL A 95 6.15 -7.91 -6.68
C VAL A 95 6.31 -8.37 -5.23
N LEU A 96 7.48 -8.12 -4.62
CA LEU A 96 7.76 -8.42 -3.22
C LEU A 96 7.44 -7.21 -2.33
N PHE A 97 7.83 -6.01 -2.76
CA PHE A 97 7.72 -4.81 -1.92
C PHE A 97 6.33 -4.20 -1.89
N ARG A 98 5.61 -4.21 -3.01
CA ARG A 98 4.32 -3.52 -3.14
C ARG A 98 3.23 -4.10 -2.23
N PRO A 99 3.07 -5.44 -2.10
CA PRO A 99 2.12 -6.01 -1.15
C PRO A 99 2.40 -5.56 0.29
N LEU A 100 3.68 -5.56 0.69
CA LEU A 100 4.10 -5.11 2.03
C LEU A 100 3.78 -3.65 2.25
N ALA A 101 4.13 -2.79 1.29
CA ALA A 101 3.90 -1.36 1.37
C ALA A 101 2.41 -1.02 1.56
N THR A 102 1.50 -1.81 0.95
CA THR A 102 0.05 -1.62 1.12
C THR A 102 -0.47 -1.86 2.53
N HIS A 103 0.30 -2.55 3.38
CA HIS A 103 -0.01 -2.80 4.79
C HIS A 103 0.69 -1.83 5.75
N VAL A 104 1.49 -0.89 5.23
CA VAL A 104 2.14 0.14 6.04
C VAL A 104 1.22 1.35 6.14
N GLY A 105 0.83 1.66 7.37
CA GLY A 105 -0.01 2.78 7.77
C GLY A 105 0.55 3.54 8.96
#